data_AF-A0A227JKV8-F1
#
_entry.id   AF-A0A227JKV8-F1
#
_cell.length_a   1.000
_cell.length_b   1.000
_cell.length_c   1.000
_cell.angle_alpha   90.00
_cell.angle_beta   90.00
_cell.angle_gamma   90.00
#
_symmetry.space_group_name_H-M   'P 1'
#
loop_
_entity.id
_entity.type
_entity.pdbx_description
1 polymer ?
#
loop_
_entity_poly.entity_id
_entity_poly.type
_entity_poly.pdbx_seq_one_letter_code
_entity_poly.pdbx_strand_id
1 'polypeptide(L)'
;QVMKSRQFVETFINKHDLLVPLMAAKDWDLTNNKLILDEELYNPNTGEWLREPNGLRGSTPTSQEAFEVFNKEVLTINQDKVSGLYTVSVKYYSPYVAQQWVNWLIEDINKVMRERTIAETSQNLAYLNTQLQKTAVADMQSTFYKLIEEQTKSLMLAEVQEEFVFKIIDPAVISETPFLPNRFIIVLMGSIFGGIFSCFIVLCFFFKRQTIKIKY
;
A
#
# COMPACT_ATOMS: atom_id res chain seq x y z
N GLN A 1 -9.18 2.97 -6.12
CA GLN A 1 -9.42 4.13 -5.22
C GLN A 1 -9.69 3.69 -3.79
N VAL A 2 -10.58 2.71 -3.55
CA VAL A 2 -10.92 2.21 -2.18
C VAL A 2 -9.71 1.70 -1.40
N MET A 3 -8.78 0.96 -2.03
CA MET A 3 -7.55 0.48 -1.39
C MET A 3 -6.64 1.59 -0.82
N LYS A 4 -6.74 2.83 -1.32
CA LYS A 4 -5.97 3.99 -0.81
C LYS A 4 -6.75 4.84 0.18
N SER A 5 -8.00 4.48 0.46
CA SER A 5 -8.83 5.25 1.38
C SER A 5 -8.38 5.02 2.82
N ARG A 6 -8.40 6.09 3.61
CA ARG A 6 -8.02 6.05 5.03
C ARG A 6 -8.83 5.02 5.80
N GLN A 7 -10.15 5.03 5.62
CA GLN A 7 -11.05 4.11 6.32
C GLN A 7 -10.71 2.64 6.05
N PHE A 8 -10.42 2.27 4.79
CA PHE A 8 -10.05 0.91 4.44
C PHE A 8 -8.73 0.50 5.09
N VAL A 9 -7.70 1.33 4.97
CA VAL A 9 -6.36 1.03 5.51
C VAL A 9 -6.37 0.97 7.03
N GLU A 10 -7.06 1.90 7.72
CA GLU A 10 -7.20 1.85 9.18
C GLU A 10 -7.91 0.56 9.63
N THR A 11 -8.98 0.18 8.94
CA THR A 11 -9.70 -1.08 9.23
C THR A 11 -8.79 -2.29 8.99
N PHE A 12 -8.03 -2.29 7.90
CA PHE A 12 -7.07 -3.35 7.57
C PHE A 12 -5.98 -3.49 8.63
N ILE A 13 -5.36 -2.38 9.04
CA ILE A 13 -4.30 -2.38 10.06
C ILE A 13 -4.83 -2.90 11.39
N ASN A 14 -6.01 -2.45 11.82
CA ASN A 14 -6.61 -2.88 13.08
C ASN A 14 -7.11 -4.32 13.04
N LYS A 15 -7.65 -4.79 11.92
CA LYS A 15 -8.20 -6.14 11.78
C LYS A 15 -7.12 -7.22 11.85
N HIS A 16 -5.94 -6.93 11.33
CA HIS A 16 -4.81 -7.87 11.26
C HIS A 16 -3.69 -7.54 12.27
N ASP A 17 -3.97 -6.67 13.25
CA ASP A 17 -3.02 -6.25 14.30
C ASP A 17 -1.65 -5.77 13.76
N LEU A 18 -1.67 -5.04 12.65
CA LEU A 18 -0.46 -4.67 11.91
C LEU A 18 0.27 -3.46 12.49
N LEU A 19 -0.25 -2.83 13.56
CA LEU A 19 0.32 -1.59 14.09
C LEU A 19 1.77 -1.78 14.56
N VAL A 20 2.04 -2.84 15.32
CA VAL A 20 3.38 -3.17 15.83
C VAL A 20 4.34 -3.50 14.68
N PRO A 21 4.06 -4.46 13.79
CA PRO A 21 4.97 -4.77 12.69
C PRO A 21 5.13 -3.58 11.72
N LEU A 22 4.13 -2.71 11.55
CA LEU A 22 4.25 -1.56 10.68
C LEU A 22 5.14 -0.45 11.26
N MET A 23 5.01 -0.16 12.56
CA MET A 23 5.63 1.02 13.17
C MET A 23 6.91 0.71 13.97
N ALA A 24 7.09 -0.53 14.45
CA ALA A 24 8.22 -0.92 15.28
C ALA A 24 9.19 -1.89 14.59
N ALA A 25 8.88 -2.41 13.39
CA ALA A 25 9.81 -3.30 12.71
C ALA A 25 11.02 -2.54 12.15
N LYS A 26 12.21 -3.07 12.43
CA LYS A 26 13.50 -2.51 12.02
C LYS A 26 14.21 -3.38 10.99
N ASP A 27 14.13 -4.70 11.15
CA ASP A 27 14.78 -5.65 10.27
C ASP A 27 14.08 -7.02 10.34
N TRP A 28 14.56 -8.00 9.58
CA TRP A 28 14.06 -9.37 9.58
C TRP A 28 15.20 -10.37 9.63
N ASP A 29 15.10 -11.31 10.57
CA ASP A 29 16.04 -12.42 10.69
C ASP A 29 15.62 -13.57 9.77
N LEU A 30 16.42 -13.79 8.71
CA LEU A 30 16.25 -14.89 7.76
C LEU A 30 16.33 -16.28 8.42
N THR A 31 17.15 -16.43 9.46
CA THR A 31 17.43 -17.75 10.07
C THR A 31 16.29 -18.22 10.96
N ASN A 32 15.71 -17.30 11.73
CA ASN A 32 14.62 -17.58 12.65
C ASN A 32 13.23 -17.24 12.08
N ASN A 33 13.18 -16.63 10.89
CA ASN A 33 11.98 -16.10 10.25
C ASN A 33 11.17 -15.19 11.19
N LYS A 34 11.85 -14.29 11.91
CA LYS A 34 11.24 -13.38 12.88
C LYS A 34 11.58 -11.93 12.55
N LEU A 35 10.61 -11.05 12.77
CA LEU A 35 10.83 -9.61 12.67
C LEU A 35 11.65 -9.14 13.87
N ILE A 36 12.68 -8.35 13.58
CA ILE A 36 13.48 -7.65 14.57
C ILE A 36 12.80 -6.32 14.83
N LEU A 37 12.28 -6.14 16.03
CA LEU A 37 11.61 -4.92 16.46
C LEU A 37 12.63 -3.93 17.03
N ASP A 38 12.36 -2.64 16.87
CA ASP A 38 13.13 -1.59 17.52
C ASP A 38 12.71 -1.47 18.99
N GLU A 39 13.55 -2.00 19.89
CA GLU A 39 13.35 -1.95 21.33
C GLU A 39 13.35 -0.52 21.89
N GLU A 40 13.85 0.48 21.15
CA GLU A 40 13.73 1.89 21.53
C GLU A 40 12.31 2.42 21.34
N LEU A 41 11.54 1.85 20.41
CA LEU A 41 10.19 2.29 20.08
C LEU A 41 9.12 1.44 20.76
N TYR A 42 9.37 0.15 20.92
CA TYR A 42 8.39 -0.81 21.42
C TYR A 42 9.04 -1.89 22.26
N ASN A 43 8.51 -2.14 23.45
CA ASN A 43 8.97 -3.22 24.30
C ASN A 43 8.13 -4.49 24.04
N PRO A 44 8.70 -5.54 23.43
CA PRO A 44 7.96 -6.77 23.13
C PRO A 44 7.57 -7.57 24.39
N ASN A 45 8.20 -7.32 25.54
CA ASN A 45 7.91 -8.04 26.79
C ASN A 45 6.74 -7.43 27.56
N THR A 46 6.63 -6.10 27.57
CA THR A 46 5.54 -5.38 28.26
C THR A 46 4.38 -5.03 27.34
N GLY A 47 4.60 -5.05 26.03
CA GLY A 47 3.62 -4.66 25.03
C GLY A 47 3.43 -3.14 24.91
N GLU A 48 4.33 -2.35 25.50
CA GLU A 48 4.21 -0.91 25.61
C GLU A 48 5.08 -0.16 24.59
N TRP A 49 4.57 0.98 24.14
CA TRP A 49 5.31 1.90 23.27
C TRP A 49 6.17 2.83 24.13
N LEU A 50 7.48 2.83 23.88
CA LEU A 50 8.47 3.59 24.66
C LEU A 50 8.78 4.98 24.07
N ARG A 51 8.11 5.34 22.98
CA ARG A 51 8.23 6.64 22.31
C ARG A 51 7.75 7.79 23.20
N GLU A 52 8.51 8.88 23.21
CA GLU A 52 8.10 10.16 23.80
C GLU A 52 6.96 10.81 22.99
N PRO A 53 5.89 11.30 23.63
CA PRO A 53 4.83 12.06 22.98
C PRO A 53 5.36 13.32 22.28
N ASN A 54 4.85 13.63 21.09
CA ASN A 54 5.21 14.84 20.35
C ASN A 54 3.96 15.58 19.87
N GLY A 55 3.63 16.69 20.53
CA GLY A 55 2.47 17.51 20.22
C GLY A 55 1.15 16.75 20.46
N LEU A 56 0.37 16.56 19.39
CA LEU A 56 -0.88 15.77 19.43
C LEU A 56 -0.65 14.25 19.30
N ARG A 57 0.59 13.81 19.12
CA ARG A 57 0.95 12.40 19.00
C ARG A 57 1.34 11.85 20.37
N GLY A 58 0.65 10.81 20.81
CA GLY A 58 0.99 10.08 22.04
C GLY A 58 2.17 9.13 21.86
N SER A 59 2.49 8.38 22.92
CA SER A 59 3.49 7.31 22.87
C SER A 59 3.09 6.19 21.92
N THR A 60 1.80 5.81 21.93
CA THR A 60 1.21 4.88 20.96
C THR A 60 1.01 5.59 19.60
N PRO A 61 1.50 5.02 18.49
CA PRO A 61 1.25 5.56 17.16
C PRO A 61 -0.24 5.73 16.88
N THR A 62 -0.59 6.87 16.30
CA THR A 62 -1.99 7.14 15.90
C THR A 62 -2.34 6.41 14.61
N SER A 63 -3.63 6.12 14.40
CA SER A 63 -4.12 5.49 13.15
C SER A 63 -3.74 6.30 11.91
N GLN A 64 -3.66 7.63 12.03
CA GLN A 64 -3.25 8.53 10.96
C GLN A 64 -1.76 8.35 10.59
N GLU A 65 -0.88 8.19 11.59
CA GLU A 65 0.54 7.91 11.34
C GLU A 65 0.72 6.57 10.64
N ALA A 66 0.04 5.53 11.15
CA ALA A 66 0.08 4.20 10.57
C ALA A 66 -0.43 4.22 9.11
N PHE A 67 -1.52 4.93 8.84
CA PHE A 67 -2.03 5.14 7.47
C PHE A 67 -0.99 5.78 6.55
N GLU A 68 -0.31 6.84 7.02
CA GLU A 68 0.68 7.54 6.21
C GLU A 68 1.89 6.66 5.88
N VAL A 69 2.42 5.94 6.86
CA VAL A 69 3.54 5.01 6.66
C VAL A 69 3.12 3.89 5.70
N PHE A 70 1.97 3.28 5.94
CA PHE A 70 1.47 2.19 5.09
C PHE A 70 1.29 2.63 3.63
N ASN A 71 0.64 3.76 3.38
CA ASN A 71 0.34 4.19 2.01
C ASN A 71 1.55 4.81 1.28
N LYS A 72 2.55 5.35 1.99
CA LYS A 72 3.75 5.94 1.37
C LYS A 72 4.89 4.94 1.20
N GLU A 73 5.10 4.06 2.18
CA GLU A 73 6.31 3.24 2.25
C GLU A 73 6.07 1.76 1.95
N VAL A 74 4.87 1.26 2.25
CA VAL A 74 4.54 -0.18 2.18
C VAL A 74 3.75 -0.52 0.92
N LEU A 75 2.61 0.14 0.70
CA LEU A 75 1.68 -0.20 -0.37
C LEU A 75 2.02 0.54 -1.66
N THR A 76 2.27 -0.22 -2.73
CA THR A 76 2.37 0.30 -4.09
C THR A 76 1.28 -0.32 -4.94
N ILE A 77 0.50 0.53 -5.61
CA ILE A 77 -0.52 0.09 -6.57
C ILE A 77 -0.21 0.78 -7.89
N ASN A 78 0.09 -0.02 -8.91
CA ASN A 78 0.25 0.43 -10.28
C ASN A 78 -0.90 -0.09 -11.14
N GLN A 79 -1.35 0.73 -12.08
CA GLN A 79 -2.39 0.34 -13.04
C GLN A 79 -1.79 0.39 -14.44
N ASP A 80 -1.82 -0.73 -15.13
CA ASP A 80 -1.53 -0.76 -16.55
C ASP A 80 -2.78 -0.28 -17.31
N LYS A 81 -2.66 0.88 -17.96
CA LYS A 81 -3.75 1.49 -18.72
C LYS A 81 -4.07 0.75 -20.01
N VAL A 82 -3.15 -0.07 -20.52
CA VAL A 82 -3.33 -0.81 -21.78
C VAL A 82 -4.08 -2.12 -21.52
N SER A 83 -3.62 -2.91 -20.55
CA SER A 83 -4.26 -4.19 -20.19
C SER A 83 -5.44 -4.02 -19.22
N GLY A 84 -5.55 -2.89 -18.54
CA GLY A 84 -6.52 -2.68 -17.47
C GLY A 84 -6.19 -3.44 -16.17
N LEU A 85 -5.04 -4.12 -16.12
CA LEU A 85 -4.60 -4.89 -14.96
C LEU A 85 -4.04 -3.96 -13.87
N TYR A 86 -4.26 -4.36 -12.62
CA TYR A 86 -3.69 -3.71 -11.46
C TYR A 86 -2.59 -4.59 -10.87
N THR A 87 -1.43 -4.01 -10.64
CA THR A 87 -0.33 -4.65 -9.90
C THR A 87 -0.31 -4.07 -8.51
N VAL A 88 -0.55 -4.94 -7.52
CA VAL A 88 -0.47 -4.61 -6.10
C VAL A 88 0.83 -5.18 -5.56
N SER A 89 1.60 -4.35 -4.86
CA SER A 89 2.87 -4.76 -4.28
C SER A 89 2.98 -4.22 -2.86
N VAL A 90 3.41 -5.08 -1.94
CA VAL A 90 3.71 -4.72 -0.56
C VAL A 90 5.22 -4.80 -0.38
N LYS A 91 5.82 -3.68 0.01
CA LYS A 91 7.22 -3.60 0.38
C LYS A 91 7.34 -3.78 1.88
N TYR A 92 8.05 -4.82 2.30
CA TYR A 92 8.28 -5.08 3.72
C TYR A 92 9.58 -5.84 3.96
N TYR A 93 10.05 -5.89 5.22
CA TYR A 93 11.31 -6.52 5.60
C TYR A 93 11.32 -8.04 5.34
N SER A 94 10.23 -8.72 5.71
CA SER A 94 10.07 -10.15 5.48
C SER A 94 9.27 -10.41 4.20
N PRO A 95 9.77 -11.21 3.25
CA PRO A 95 9.04 -11.56 2.03
C PRO A 95 7.80 -12.41 2.32
N TYR A 96 7.82 -13.23 3.37
CA TYR A 96 6.67 -14.03 3.79
C TYR A 96 5.54 -13.16 4.34
N VAL A 97 5.90 -12.19 5.20
CA VAL A 97 4.92 -11.24 5.73
C VAL A 97 4.37 -10.35 4.62
N ALA A 98 5.21 -9.91 3.68
CA ALA A 98 4.76 -9.15 2.50
C ALA A 98 3.73 -9.94 1.67
N GLN A 99 4.01 -11.22 1.39
CA GLN A 99 3.08 -12.09 0.66
C GLN A 99 1.73 -12.21 1.39
N GLN A 100 1.79 -12.45 2.70
CA GLN A 100 0.60 -12.56 3.55
C GLN A 100 -0.23 -11.27 3.55
N TRP A 101 0.43 -10.11 3.64
CA TRP A 101 -0.25 -8.81 3.59
C TRP A 101 -0.91 -8.57 2.24
N VAL A 102 -0.29 -8.96 1.13
CA VAL A 102 -0.92 -8.86 -0.20
C VAL A 102 -2.17 -9.73 -0.27
N ASN A 103 -2.10 -10.98 0.19
CA ASN A 103 -3.24 -11.89 0.19
C ASN A 103 -4.40 -11.32 1.02
N TRP A 104 -4.13 -10.87 2.24
CA TRP A 104 -5.14 -10.24 3.09
C TRP A 104 -5.71 -8.96 2.49
N LEU A 105 -4.89 -8.14 1.83
CA LEU A 105 -5.36 -6.92 1.18
C LEU A 105 -6.36 -7.25 0.06
N ILE A 106 -6.09 -8.31 -0.72
CA ILE A 106 -6.95 -8.78 -1.83
C ILE A 106 -8.24 -9.38 -1.28
N GLU A 107 -8.17 -10.17 -0.21
CA GLU A 107 -9.36 -10.72 0.45
C GLU A 107 -10.25 -9.60 1.02
N ASP A 108 -9.66 -8.67 1.75
CA ASP A 108 -10.40 -7.59 2.41
C ASP A 108 -11.00 -6.61 1.41
N ILE A 109 -10.30 -6.28 0.31
CA ILE A 109 -10.88 -5.42 -0.72
C ILE A 109 -12.04 -6.11 -1.42
N ASN A 110 -11.93 -7.40 -1.73
CA ASN A 110 -13.01 -8.15 -2.39
C ASN A 110 -14.23 -8.20 -1.46
N LYS A 111 -14.03 -8.44 -0.16
CA LYS A 111 -15.10 -8.42 0.84
C LYS A 111 -15.78 -7.04 0.94
N VAL A 112 -15.00 -5.97 1.13
CA VAL A 112 -15.54 -4.61 1.29
C VAL A 112 -16.31 -4.18 0.04
N MET A 113 -15.76 -4.45 -1.14
CA MET A 113 -16.43 -4.10 -2.38
C MET A 113 -17.71 -4.90 -2.60
N ARG A 114 -17.70 -6.20 -2.29
CA ARG A 114 -18.89 -7.05 -2.35
C ARG A 114 -20.00 -6.55 -1.43
N GLU A 115 -19.68 -6.29 -0.16
CA GLU A 115 -20.65 -5.77 0.82
C GLU A 115 -21.22 -4.42 0.38
N ARG A 116 -20.37 -3.55 -0.16
CA ARG A 116 -20.79 -2.27 -0.71
C ARG A 116 -21.73 -2.43 -1.90
N THR A 117 -21.42 -3.32 -2.85
CA THR A 117 -22.27 -3.58 -4.01
C THR A 117 -23.61 -4.18 -3.57
N ILE A 118 -23.63 -5.14 -2.64
CA ILE A 118 -24.88 -5.70 -2.12
C ILE A 118 -25.76 -4.59 -1.51
N ALA A 119 -25.17 -3.71 -0.70
CA ALA A 119 -25.89 -2.61 -0.06
C ALA A 119 -26.43 -1.60 -1.10
N GLU A 120 -25.58 -1.13 -2.03
CA GLU A 120 -25.95 -0.16 -3.06
C GLU A 120 -27.02 -0.75 -4.02
N THR A 121 -26.83 -1.98 -4.50
CA THR A 121 -27.76 -2.63 -5.42
C THR A 121 -29.10 -2.94 -4.75
N SER A 122 -29.11 -3.37 -3.48
CA SER A 122 -30.35 -3.60 -2.73
C SER A 122 -31.16 -2.31 -2.56
N GLN A 123 -30.49 -1.20 -2.26
CA GLN A 123 -31.14 0.12 -2.17
C GLN A 123 -31.70 0.57 -3.53
N ASN A 124 -30.94 0.37 -4.60
CA ASN A 124 -31.38 0.69 -5.96
C ASN A 124 -32.60 -0.14 -6.37
N LEU A 125 -32.61 -1.44 -6.09
CA LEU A 125 -33.74 -2.33 -6.37
C LEU A 125 -35.00 -1.89 -5.60
N ALA A 126 -34.87 -1.52 -4.33
CA ALA A 126 -36.00 -1.01 -3.55
C ALA A 126 -36.59 0.27 -4.16
N TYR A 127 -35.74 1.19 -4.60
CA TYR A 127 -36.14 2.42 -5.29
C TYR A 127 -36.83 2.12 -6.63
N LEU A 128 -36.22 1.29 -7.49
CA LEU A 128 -36.76 0.94 -8.81
C LEU A 128 -38.12 0.24 -8.71
N ASN A 129 -38.27 -0.70 -7.77
CA ASN A 129 -39.56 -1.36 -7.52
C ASN A 129 -40.65 -0.36 -7.08
N THR A 130 -40.27 0.61 -6.24
CA THR A 130 -41.21 1.67 -5.80
C THR A 130 -41.64 2.56 -6.98
N GLN A 131 -40.73 2.89 -7.89
CA GLN A 131 -41.05 3.70 -9.08
C GLN A 131 -41.88 2.93 -10.10
N LEU A 132 -41.59 1.63 -10.28
CA LEU A 132 -42.36 0.74 -11.15
C LEU A 132 -43.83 0.72 -10.76
N GLN A 133 -44.14 0.59 -9.46
CA GLN A 133 -45.51 0.59 -8.94
C GLN A 133 -46.27 1.91 -9.19
N LYS A 134 -45.55 3.04 -9.27
CA LYS A 134 -46.12 4.37 -9.50
C LYS A 134 -46.25 4.72 -10.98
N THR A 135 -45.66 3.92 -11.86
CA THR A 135 -45.58 4.21 -13.30
C THR A 135 -46.72 3.53 -14.03
N ALA A 136 -47.60 4.32 -14.66
CA ALA A 136 -48.74 3.79 -15.43
C ALA A 136 -48.43 3.53 -16.91
N VAL A 137 -47.36 4.12 -17.45
CA VAL A 137 -47.00 4.00 -18.87
C VAL A 137 -46.22 2.72 -19.11
N ALA A 138 -46.75 1.83 -19.94
CA ALA A 138 -46.17 0.51 -20.23
C ALA A 138 -44.72 0.58 -20.76
N ASP A 139 -44.42 1.57 -21.61
CA ASP A 139 -43.06 1.74 -22.15
C ASP A 139 -42.03 2.06 -21.04
N MET A 140 -42.40 2.90 -20.06
CA MET A 140 -41.53 3.20 -18.92
C MET A 140 -41.40 2.00 -17.97
N GLN A 141 -42.47 1.21 -17.79
CA GLN A 141 -42.39 -0.04 -17.01
C GLN A 141 -41.39 -1.02 -17.63
N SER A 142 -41.39 -1.17 -18.96
CA SER A 142 -40.42 -2.01 -19.67
C SER A 142 -38.97 -1.60 -19.40
N THR A 143 -38.68 -0.29 -19.38
CA THR A 143 -37.35 0.21 -19.00
C THR A 143 -36.99 -0.13 -17.55
N PHE A 144 -37.93 0.04 -16.60
CA PHE A 144 -37.68 -0.31 -15.20
C PHE A 144 -37.42 -1.81 -15.00
N TYR A 145 -38.13 -2.69 -15.70
CA TYR A 145 -37.86 -4.13 -15.64
C TYR A 145 -36.43 -4.46 -16.11
N LYS A 146 -35.95 -3.84 -17.19
CA LYS A 146 -34.56 -4.02 -17.65
C LYS A 146 -33.53 -3.55 -16.63
N LEU A 147 -33.77 -2.39 -15.99
CA LEU A 147 -32.88 -1.90 -14.93
C LEU A 147 -32.89 -2.82 -13.71
N ILE A 148 -34.06 -3.33 -13.31
CA ILE A 148 -34.19 -4.29 -12.21
C ILE A 148 -33.46 -5.60 -12.55
N GLU A 149 -33.59 -6.10 -13.77
CA GLU A 149 -32.86 -7.29 -14.24
C GLU A 149 -31.35 -7.09 -14.15
N GLU A 150 -30.84 -5.97 -14.64
CA GLU A 150 -29.42 -5.62 -14.59
C GLU A 150 -28.89 -5.55 -13.15
N GLN A 151 -29.62 -4.86 -12.26
CA GLN A 151 -29.28 -4.77 -10.84
C GLN A 151 -29.34 -6.14 -10.16
N THR A 152 -30.36 -6.96 -10.45
CA THR A 152 -30.51 -8.30 -9.87
C THR A 152 -29.36 -9.21 -10.29
N LYS A 153 -28.91 -9.14 -11.55
CA LYS A 153 -27.74 -9.87 -12.03
C LYS A 153 -26.47 -9.44 -11.27
N SER A 154 -26.28 -8.14 -11.06
CA SER A 154 -25.15 -7.62 -10.28
C SER A 154 -25.18 -8.10 -8.83
N LEU A 155 -26.35 -8.06 -8.17
CA LEU A 155 -26.54 -8.55 -6.80
C LEU A 155 -26.20 -10.04 -6.70
N MET A 156 -26.73 -10.85 -7.61
CA MET A 156 -26.48 -12.29 -7.65
C MET A 156 -24.98 -12.59 -7.80
N LEU A 157 -24.27 -11.88 -8.67
CA LEU A 157 -22.82 -12.05 -8.83
C LEU A 157 -22.07 -11.68 -7.56
N ALA A 158 -22.46 -10.59 -6.90
CA ALA A 158 -21.85 -10.17 -5.64
C ALA A 158 -22.11 -11.19 -4.52
N GLU A 159 -23.30 -11.78 -4.41
CA GLU A 159 -23.62 -12.74 -3.35
C GLU A 159 -22.91 -14.10 -3.53
N VAL A 160 -22.71 -14.54 -4.77
CA VAL A 160 -22.21 -15.89 -5.07
C VAL A 160 -20.69 -15.93 -5.23
N GLN A 161 -20.05 -14.85 -5.69
CA GLN A 161 -18.63 -14.86 -6.02
C GLN A 161 -17.77 -14.28 -4.90
N GLU A 162 -16.80 -15.06 -4.43
CA GLU A 162 -15.82 -14.58 -3.43
C GLU A 162 -14.85 -13.55 -4.03
N GLU A 163 -14.37 -13.79 -5.26
CA GLU A 163 -13.51 -12.89 -6.04
C GLU A 163 -14.33 -11.94 -6.92
N PHE A 164 -15.17 -11.12 -6.30
CA PHE A 164 -16.15 -10.29 -7.01
C PHE A 164 -15.54 -9.15 -7.84
N VAL A 165 -14.54 -8.43 -7.31
CA VAL A 165 -13.97 -7.24 -8.00
C VAL A 165 -12.63 -7.51 -8.65
N PHE A 166 -11.76 -8.24 -7.96
CA PHE A 166 -10.44 -8.60 -8.48
C PHE A 166 -10.31 -10.11 -8.49
N LYS A 167 -10.21 -10.67 -9.70
CA LYS A 167 -9.76 -12.03 -9.92
C LYS A 167 -8.24 -12.05 -9.86
N ILE A 168 -7.68 -12.96 -9.06
CA ILE A 168 -6.24 -13.13 -8.98
C ILE A 168 -5.77 -13.79 -10.28
N ILE A 169 -5.03 -13.05 -11.10
CA ILE A 169 -4.43 -13.58 -12.32
C ILE A 169 -3.07 -14.21 -12.01
N ASP A 170 -2.29 -13.58 -11.13
CA ASP A 170 -0.98 -14.04 -10.67
C ASP A 170 -0.95 -13.97 -9.13
N PRO A 171 -0.77 -15.09 -8.42
CA PRO A 171 -0.74 -15.10 -6.96
C PRO A 171 0.48 -14.33 -6.42
N ALA A 172 0.40 -13.87 -5.17
CA ALA A 172 1.52 -13.20 -4.53
C ALA A 172 2.72 -14.16 -4.42
N VAL A 173 3.84 -13.80 -5.02
CA VAL A 173 5.10 -14.55 -4.96
C VAL A 173 6.07 -13.88 -3.99
N ILE A 174 6.83 -14.70 -3.26
CA ILE A 174 7.92 -14.21 -2.42
C ILE A 174 9.08 -13.71 -3.30
N SER A 175 9.64 -12.56 -2.97
CA SER A 175 10.81 -12.05 -3.71
C SER A 175 12.06 -12.83 -3.32
N GLU A 176 12.70 -13.50 -4.28
CA GLU A 176 13.99 -14.17 -4.08
C GLU A 176 15.17 -13.18 -4.10
N THR A 177 14.97 -11.99 -4.66
CA THR A 177 16.00 -10.94 -4.75
C THR A 177 15.67 -9.79 -3.80
N PRO A 178 16.68 -9.21 -3.12
CA PRO A 178 16.47 -8.09 -2.22
C PRO A 178 16.08 -6.83 -3.01
N PHE A 179 15.02 -6.16 -2.54
CA PHE A 179 14.45 -4.98 -3.21
C PHE A 179 15.30 -3.69 -3.00
N LEU A 180 16.14 -3.60 -1.95
CA LEU A 180 17.08 -2.48 -1.72
C LEU A 180 18.36 -2.90 -0.97
N PRO A 181 19.46 -2.13 -1.06
CA PRO A 181 19.86 -1.24 -2.15
C PRO A 181 20.66 -2.00 -3.22
N ASN A 182 20.50 -1.60 -4.49
CA ASN A 182 21.39 -2.05 -5.56
C ASN A 182 22.80 -1.52 -5.28
N ARG A 183 23.67 -2.37 -4.74
CA ARG A 183 25.07 -2.04 -4.41
C ARG A 183 25.80 -1.38 -5.59
N PHE A 184 25.40 -1.72 -6.81
CA PHE A 184 25.86 -1.11 -8.06
C PHE A 184 25.64 0.41 -8.14
N ILE A 185 24.45 0.91 -7.77
CA ILE A 185 24.12 2.35 -7.83
C ILE A 185 24.97 3.13 -6.84
N ILE A 186 25.20 2.58 -5.64
CA ILE A 186 26.03 3.20 -4.60
C ILE A 186 27.47 3.34 -5.09
N VAL A 187 28.04 2.27 -5.66
CA VAL A 187 29.40 2.28 -6.20
C VAL A 187 29.55 3.25 -7.38
N LEU A 188 28.54 3.31 -8.26
CA LEU A 188 28.52 4.23 -9.40
C LEU A 188 28.49 5.70 -8.92
N MET A 189 27.59 6.05 -7.99
CA MET A 189 27.54 7.39 -7.40
C MET A 189 28.84 7.74 -6.67
N GLY A 190 29.38 6.83 -5.87
CA GLY A 190 30.65 7.04 -5.17
C GLY A 190 31.82 7.32 -6.12
N SER A 191 31.88 6.63 -7.25
CA SER A 191 32.92 6.82 -8.27
C SER A 191 32.82 8.19 -8.97
N ILE A 192 31.60 8.62 -9.30
CA ILE A 192 31.34 9.93 -9.92
C ILE A 192 31.73 11.07 -8.95
N PHE A 193 31.26 10.99 -7.70
CA PHE A 193 31.59 12.00 -6.68
C PHE A 193 33.10 12.03 -6.36
N GLY A 194 33.73 10.86 -6.24
CA GLY A 194 35.18 10.75 -6.02
C GLY A 194 35.99 11.36 -7.17
N GLY A 195 35.58 11.13 -8.41
CA GLY A 195 36.23 11.71 -9.60
C GLY A 195 36.16 13.24 -9.62
N ILE A 196 34.98 13.80 -9.34
CA ILE A 196 34.79 15.26 -9.27
C ILE A 196 35.65 15.86 -8.14
N PHE A 197 35.65 15.23 -6.96
CA PHE A 197 36.47 15.68 -5.82
C PHE A 197 37.97 15.66 -6.13
N SER A 198 38.44 14.60 -6.79
CA SER A 198 39.84 14.48 -7.22
C SER A 198 40.24 15.60 -8.16
N CYS A 199 39.43 15.89 -9.19
CA CYS A 199 39.67 17.00 -10.11
C CYS A 199 39.71 18.36 -9.40
N PHE A 200 38.83 18.57 -8.42
CA PHE A 200 38.78 19.81 -7.64
C PHE A 200 40.06 20.02 -6.82
N ILE A 201 40.53 18.96 -6.15
CA ILE A 201 41.78 18.99 -5.37
C ILE A 201 42.96 19.32 -6.28
N VAL A 202 43.07 18.67 -7.44
CA VAL A 202 44.15 18.91 -8.40
C VAL A 202 44.15 20.36 -8.90
N LEU A 203 42.98 20.93 -9.21
CA LEU A 203 42.86 22.33 -9.62
C LEU A 203 43.29 23.29 -8.49
N CYS A 204 42.85 23.06 -7.25
CA CYS A 204 43.27 23.87 -6.10
C CYS A 204 44.78 23.81 -5.88
N PHE A 205 45.40 22.63 -6.02
CA PHE A 205 46.86 22.48 -5.94
C PHE A 205 47.57 23.18 -7.10
N PHE A 206 47.04 23.10 -8.32
CA PHE A 206 47.60 23.77 -9.48
C PHE A 206 47.60 25.30 -9.33
N PHE A 207 46.47 25.89 -8.92
CA PHE A 207 46.38 27.33 -8.69
C PHE A 207 47.34 27.80 -7.59
N LYS A 208 47.43 27.10 -6.44
CA LYS A 208 48.41 27.42 -5.40
C LYS A 208 49.86 27.38 -5.91
N ARG A 209 50.20 26.40 -6.75
CA ARG A 209 51.54 26.26 -7.31
C ARG A 209 51.87 27.36 -8.32
N GLN A 210 50.88 27.84 -9.08
CA GLN A 210 51.06 28.92 -10.05
C GLN A 210 51.28 30.27 -9.36
N THR A 211 50.58 30.56 -8.25
CA THR A 211 50.78 31.80 -7.47
C THR A 211 52.17 31.90 -6.85
N ILE A 212 52.79 30.75 -6.49
CA ILE A 212 54.15 30.71 -5.90
C ILE A 212 55.23 31.01 -6.97
N LYS A 213 55.03 30.63 -8.23
CA LYS A 213 55.98 30.88 -9.31
C LYS A 213 56.01 32.32 -9.83
N ILE A 214 54.94 33.10 -9.63
CA ILE A 214 54.83 34.50 -10.09
C ILE A 214 55.51 35.48 -9.10
N LYS A 215 55.87 35.00 -7.90
CA LYS A 215 56.40 35.83 -6.81
C LYS A 215 57.94 35.82 -6.68
N TYR A 216 58.65 35.24 -7.65
CA TYR A 216 60.12 35.19 -7.74
C TYR A 216 60.61 35.79 -9.05
#